data_AF-A0A2T4B650-F1
#
_entry.id   AF-A0A2T4B650-F1
#
_cell.length_a   1.000
_cell.length_b   1.000
_cell.length_c   1.000
_cell.angle_alpha   90.00
_cell.angle_beta   90.00
_cell.angle_gamma   90.00
#
_symmetry.space_group_name_H-M   'P 1'
#
loop_
_entity.id
_entity.type
_entity.pdbx_description
1 polymer ?
#
loop_
_entity_poly.entity_id
_entity_poly.type
_entity_poly.pdbx_seq_one_letter_code
_entity_poly.pdbx_strand_id
1 'polypeptide(L)'
;MLDLICHLCDDYYYSVEFDTDEELDEHLEAEHNWCPFCCHDYDTPAELLNHQIDKHNLCWICREYFDSRSNLRHHNLIHTARLIECPGCPRKFPTESAMVLHLEVGRCQSGLSCDDIDRFACDCRQSPKFLVNGDELRYICPTCEGTFKFMSGLLQHAESERCDENLDERYSPLAIFLRYLKSRITHSDKGYRHTTQ
;
A
#
# COMPACT_ATOMS: atom_id res chain seq x y z
N MET A 1 -16.63 33.90 30.73
CA MET A 1 -17.21 32.63 30.29
C MET A 1 -17.16 32.71 28.78
N LEU A 2 -16.50 31.77 28.10
CA LEU A 2 -16.55 31.73 26.63
C LEU A 2 -17.87 31.06 26.31
N ASP A 3 -18.74 31.73 25.54
CA ASP A 3 -20.03 31.17 25.14
C ASP A 3 -19.75 30.17 24.02
N LEU A 4 -20.05 28.89 24.25
CA LEU A 4 -19.95 27.82 23.26
C LEU A 4 -21.23 27.84 22.44
N ILE A 5 -21.20 28.58 21.33
CA ILE A 5 -22.35 28.75 20.44
C ILE A 5 -21.98 28.33 19.02
N CYS A 6 -22.93 27.74 18.31
CA CYS A 6 -22.76 27.44 16.90
C CYS A 6 -22.88 28.74 16.08
N HIS A 7 -21.79 29.14 15.42
CA HIS A 7 -21.76 30.33 14.57
C HIS A 7 -22.34 30.10 13.15
N LEU A 8 -22.62 28.85 12.79
CA LEU A 8 -23.15 28.45 11.48
C LEU A 8 -24.69 28.37 11.48
N CYS A 9 -25.31 28.27 12.66
CA CYS A 9 -26.75 28.42 12.83
C CYS A 9 -27.11 29.91 12.78
N ASP A 10 -27.59 30.37 11.63
CA ASP A 10 -28.10 31.72 11.47
C ASP A 10 -29.54 31.80 11.99
N ASP A 11 -29.73 31.82 13.31
CA ASP A 11 -31.05 32.09 13.90
C ASP A 11 -30.97 33.13 15.03
N TYR A 12 -31.33 34.36 14.66
CA TYR A 12 -31.24 35.60 15.45
C TYR A 12 -32.12 35.61 16.73
N TYR A 13 -32.76 34.49 17.07
CA TYR A 13 -33.71 34.38 18.19
C TYR A 13 -33.46 33.20 19.14
N TYR A 14 -32.62 32.22 18.76
CA TYR A 14 -32.29 31.06 19.61
C TYR A 14 -30.86 30.59 19.31
N SER A 15 -29.85 31.34 19.78
CA SER A 15 -28.48 30.82 19.88
C SER A 15 -28.50 29.66 20.88
N VAL A 16 -28.34 28.43 20.38
CA VAL A 16 -28.18 27.26 21.25
C VAL A 16 -26.80 27.38 21.90
N GLU A 17 -26.81 27.54 23.22
CA GLU A 17 -25.61 27.43 24.05
C GLU A 17 -25.37 25.95 24.33
N PHE A 18 -24.13 25.52 24.14
CA PHE A 18 -23.67 24.17 24.44
C PHE A 18 -22.92 24.17 25.76
N ASP A 19 -23.10 23.14 26.58
CA ASP A 19 -22.45 23.07 27.90
C ASP A 19 -20.98 22.65 27.77
N THR A 20 -20.61 21.99 26.66
CA THR A 20 -19.25 21.49 26.40
C THR A 20 -18.84 21.62 24.91
N ASP A 21 -17.52 21.65 24.65
CA ASP A 21 -16.98 21.61 23.28
C ASP A 21 -17.41 20.33 22.55
N GLU A 22 -17.54 19.21 23.26
CA GLU A 22 -17.97 17.92 22.69
C GLU A 22 -19.41 17.99 22.16
N GLU A 23 -20.33 18.61 22.91
CA GLU A 23 -21.71 18.80 22.45
C GLU A 23 -21.81 19.77 21.26
N LEU A 24 -20.95 20.80 21.22
CA LEU A 24 -20.86 21.72 20.08
C LEU A 24 -20.32 20.99 18.84
N ASP A 25 -19.27 20.18 19.00
CA ASP A 25 -18.68 19.39 17.91
C ASP A 25 -19.68 18.37 17.35
N GLU A 26 -20.39 17.64 18.22
CA GLU A 26 -21.46 16.72 17.80
C GLU A 26 -22.56 17.44 17.00
N HIS A 27 -22.96 18.63 17.42
CA HIS A 27 -23.92 19.46 16.67
C HIS A 27 -23.37 19.88 15.31
N LEU A 28 -22.10 20.32 15.24
CA LEU A 28 -21.46 20.74 14.01
C LEU A 28 -21.31 19.58 13.01
N GLU A 29 -20.94 18.38 13.49
CA GLU A 29 -20.87 17.18 12.66
C GLU A 29 -22.25 16.77 12.12
N ALA A 30 -23.29 16.87 12.95
CA ALA A 30 -24.64 16.44 12.59
C ALA A 30 -25.34 17.40 11.61
N GLU A 31 -25.18 18.71 11.80
CA GLU A 31 -26.01 19.73 11.14
C GLU A 31 -25.25 20.56 10.09
N HIS A 32 -23.91 20.62 10.13
CA HIS A 32 -23.12 21.59 9.35
C HIS A 32 -22.02 21.00 8.47
N ASN A 33 -22.03 19.68 8.21
CA ASN A 33 -20.98 18.98 7.45
C ASN A 33 -19.57 19.40 7.90
N TRP A 34 -19.36 19.46 9.21
CA TRP A 34 -18.13 19.97 9.79
C TRP A 34 -17.07 18.88 9.89
N CYS A 35 -15.81 19.26 9.68
CA CYS A 35 -14.66 18.38 9.82
C CYS A 35 -14.00 18.55 11.20
N PRO A 36 -14.04 17.53 12.08
CA PRO A 36 -13.48 17.63 13.44
C PRO A 36 -11.95 17.78 13.49
N PHE A 37 -11.26 17.47 12.41
CA PHE A 37 -9.79 17.48 12.37
C PHE A 37 -9.21 18.85 11.98
N CYS A 38 -9.96 19.67 11.25
CA CYS A 38 -9.50 20.99 10.80
C CYS A 38 -10.48 22.12 11.07
N CYS A 39 -11.62 21.80 11.70
CA CYS A 39 -12.66 22.73 12.09
C CYS A 39 -13.26 23.54 10.93
N HIS A 40 -13.27 22.97 9.72
CA HIS A 40 -13.89 23.56 8.53
C HIS A 40 -15.23 22.88 8.21
N ASP A 41 -16.23 23.70 7.89
CA ASP A 41 -17.52 23.30 7.36
C ASP A 41 -17.52 23.23 5.82
N TYR A 42 -18.49 22.51 5.27
CA TYR A 42 -18.64 22.28 3.85
C TYR A 42 -20.11 22.40 3.43
N ASP A 43 -20.37 22.94 2.24
CA ASP A 43 -21.74 23.13 1.75
C ASP A 43 -22.47 21.79 1.54
N THR A 44 -21.73 20.73 1.23
CA THR A 44 -22.31 19.41 0.98
C THR A 44 -21.59 18.26 1.71
N PRO A 45 -22.31 17.17 2.05
CA PRO A 45 -21.68 15.96 2.59
C PRO A 45 -20.62 15.35 1.66
N ALA A 46 -20.79 15.52 0.34
CA ALA A 46 -19.84 15.01 -0.65
C ALA A 46 -18.51 15.77 -0.62
N GLU A 47 -18.54 17.08 -0.40
CA GLU A 47 -17.35 17.91 -0.26
C GLU A 47 -16.61 17.60 1.04
N LEU A 48 -17.33 17.49 2.17
CA LEU A 48 -16.74 17.02 3.43
C LEU A 48 -16.08 15.65 3.24
N LEU A 49 -16.78 14.72 2.57
CA LEU A 49 -16.24 13.38 2.36
C LEU A 49 -14.97 13.38 1.51
N ASN A 50 -14.96 14.12 0.40
CA ASN A 50 -13.77 14.23 -0.44
C ASN A 50 -12.62 14.90 0.32
N HIS A 51 -12.92 15.93 1.11
CA HIS A 51 -11.95 16.56 1.99
C HIS A 51 -11.35 15.56 2.99
N GLN A 52 -12.17 14.74 3.66
CA GLN A 52 -11.70 13.73 4.61
C GLN A 52 -10.85 12.64 3.94
N ILE A 53 -11.22 12.21 2.72
CA ILE A 53 -10.42 11.27 1.92
C ILE A 53 -9.05 11.88 1.59
N ASP A 54 -9.02 13.12 1.10
CA ASP A 54 -7.81 13.74 0.56
C ASP A 54 -6.88 14.34 1.64
N LYS A 55 -7.45 14.91 2.70
CA LYS A 55 -6.72 15.64 3.75
C LYS A 55 -6.49 14.84 5.02
N HIS A 56 -7.38 13.89 5.33
CA HIS A 56 -7.34 13.11 6.56
C HIS A 56 -7.14 11.61 6.31
N ASN A 57 -6.81 11.23 5.07
CA ASN A 57 -6.55 9.85 4.66
C ASN A 57 -7.67 8.88 5.08
N LEU A 58 -8.94 9.30 4.92
CA LEU A 58 -10.09 8.45 5.16
C LEU A 58 -10.19 7.34 4.09
N CYS A 59 -10.38 6.09 4.53
CA CYS A 59 -10.75 5.01 3.62
C CYS A 59 -12.22 5.16 3.19
N TRP A 60 -12.46 5.30 1.89
CA TRP A 60 -13.82 5.46 1.37
C TRP A 60 -14.71 4.22 1.56
N ILE A 61 -14.11 3.03 1.74
CA ILE A 61 -14.80 1.75 1.83
C ILE A 61 -15.25 1.46 3.26
N CYS A 62 -14.32 1.54 4.23
CA CYS A 62 -14.58 1.18 5.62
C CYS A 62 -14.71 2.38 6.58
N ARG A 63 -14.45 3.60 6.09
CA ARG A 63 -14.48 4.85 6.87
C ARG A 63 -13.46 4.93 8.01
N GLU A 64 -12.38 4.15 7.95
CA GLU A 64 -11.27 4.23 8.89
C GLU A 64 -10.27 5.32 8.46
N TYR A 65 -9.77 6.11 9.43
CA TYR A 65 -8.76 7.14 9.22
C TYR A 65 -7.34 6.59 9.41
N PHE A 66 -6.37 7.16 8.70
CA PHE A 66 -4.97 6.75 8.79
C PHE A 66 -4.04 7.95 8.95
N ASP A 67 -3.01 7.79 9.78
CA ASP A 67 -2.01 8.84 10.05
C ASP A 67 -1.19 9.26 8.82
N SER A 68 -1.19 8.44 7.76
CA SER A 68 -0.51 8.76 6.52
C SER A 68 -1.18 8.15 5.30
N ARG A 69 -1.04 8.82 4.15
CA ARG A 69 -1.46 8.33 2.83
C ARG A 69 -0.85 6.97 2.47
N SER A 70 0.39 6.71 2.90
CA SER A 70 1.04 5.42 2.66
C SER A 70 0.38 4.29 3.46
N ASN A 71 -0.03 4.55 4.70
CA ASN A 71 -0.76 3.58 5.52
C ASN A 71 -2.16 3.32 4.94
N LEU A 72 -2.90 4.36 4.55
CA LEU A 72 -4.20 4.20 3.89
C LEU A 72 -4.07 3.36 2.60
N ARG A 73 -3.06 3.61 1.78
CA ARG A 73 -2.85 2.83 0.55
C ARG A 73 -2.59 1.36 0.86
N HIS A 74 -1.76 1.07 1.84
CA HIS A 74 -1.51 -0.30 2.28
C HIS A 74 -2.78 -0.95 2.83
N HIS A 75 -3.56 -0.22 3.62
CA HIS A 75 -4.86 -0.68 4.11
C HIS A 75 -5.81 -1.01 2.96
N ASN A 76 -5.92 -0.18 1.92
CA ASN A 76 -6.80 -0.44 0.78
C ASN A 76 -6.52 -1.77 0.06
N LEU A 77 -5.34 -2.38 0.26
CA LEU A 77 -5.04 -3.72 -0.23
C LEU A 77 -5.93 -4.81 0.41
N ILE A 78 -6.51 -4.57 1.60
CA ILE A 78 -7.47 -5.51 2.22
C ILE A 78 -8.81 -5.52 1.49
N HIS A 79 -9.18 -4.39 0.89
CA HIS A 79 -10.39 -4.25 0.09
C HIS A 79 -10.18 -4.67 -1.37
N THR A 80 -8.91 -4.77 -1.79
CA THR A 80 -8.55 -5.26 -3.11
C THR A 80 -8.59 -6.79 -3.12
N ALA A 81 -9.21 -7.38 -4.16
CA ALA A 81 -9.19 -8.82 -4.33
C ALA A 81 -7.72 -9.32 -4.43
N ARG A 82 -7.41 -10.45 -3.79
CA ARG A 82 -6.09 -11.09 -3.90
C ARG A 82 -5.99 -11.78 -5.27
N LEU A 83 -5.47 -11.07 -6.26
CA LEU A 83 -5.42 -11.51 -7.66
C LEU A 83 -4.09 -12.15 -8.05
N ILE A 84 -3.00 -11.85 -7.35
CA ILE A 84 -1.66 -12.30 -7.74
C ILE A 84 -1.40 -13.68 -7.16
N GLU A 85 -1.37 -14.67 -8.05
CA GLU A 85 -1.12 -16.07 -7.67
C GLU A 85 0.37 -16.33 -7.45
N CYS A 86 0.68 -17.05 -6.38
CA CYS A 86 2.02 -17.60 -6.21
C CYS A 86 2.23 -18.74 -7.22
N PRO A 87 3.32 -18.72 -8.00
CA PRO A 87 3.59 -19.78 -8.97
C PRO A 87 4.01 -21.11 -8.34
N GLY A 88 4.30 -21.14 -7.04
CA GLY A 88 4.78 -22.34 -6.32
C GLY A 88 3.86 -22.85 -5.22
N CYS A 89 2.67 -22.26 -5.04
CA CYS A 89 1.65 -22.72 -4.09
C CYS A 89 0.27 -22.09 -4.41
N PRO A 90 -0.85 -22.59 -3.84
CA PRO A 90 -2.18 -22.07 -4.17
C PRO A 90 -2.53 -20.71 -3.54
N ARG A 91 -1.59 -20.04 -2.87
CA ARG A 91 -1.85 -18.75 -2.20
C ARG A 91 -1.94 -17.60 -3.20
N LYS A 92 -2.79 -16.63 -2.88
CA LYS A 92 -2.95 -15.38 -3.63
C LYS A 92 -2.60 -14.17 -2.76
N PHE A 93 -2.07 -13.13 -3.38
CA PHE A 93 -1.59 -11.90 -2.74
C PHE A 93 -2.24 -10.66 -3.40
N PRO A 94 -2.37 -9.56 -2.65
CA PRO A 94 -2.90 -8.31 -3.19
C PRO A 94 -1.86 -7.54 -4.03
N THR A 95 -0.56 -7.80 -3.84
CA THR A 95 0.55 -7.10 -4.52
C THR A 95 1.69 -8.06 -4.90
N GLU A 96 2.54 -7.65 -5.84
CA GLU A 96 3.71 -8.44 -6.25
C GLU A 96 4.76 -8.45 -5.13
N SER A 97 4.95 -7.32 -4.45
CA SER A 97 5.83 -7.21 -3.28
C SER A 97 5.48 -8.22 -2.18
N ALA A 98 4.18 -8.41 -1.89
CA ALA A 98 3.71 -9.36 -0.89
C ALA A 98 3.92 -10.83 -1.32
N MET A 99 3.75 -11.12 -2.62
CA MET A 99 4.03 -12.45 -3.17
C MET A 99 5.53 -12.77 -3.12
N VAL A 100 6.40 -11.82 -3.48
CA VAL A 100 7.85 -12.01 -3.42
C VAL A 100 8.33 -12.14 -1.97
N LEU A 101 7.82 -11.32 -1.04
CA LEU A 101 8.12 -11.45 0.38
C LEU A 101 7.75 -12.83 0.91
N HIS A 102 6.60 -13.36 0.49
CA HIS A 102 6.19 -14.72 0.85
C HIS A 102 7.20 -15.79 0.42
N LEU A 103 7.82 -15.63 -0.74
CA LEU A 103 8.90 -16.49 -1.23
C LEU A 103 10.20 -16.26 -0.44
N GLU A 104 10.63 -15.01 -0.26
CA GLU A 104 11.88 -14.66 0.44
C GLU A 104 11.90 -15.19 1.89
N VAL A 105 10.75 -15.17 2.58
CA VAL A 105 10.61 -15.65 3.96
C VAL A 105 10.73 -17.18 4.08
N GLY A 106 10.76 -17.93 2.97
CA GLY A 106 11.00 -19.38 3.02
C GLY A 106 9.80 -20.22 3.46
N ARG A 107 8.59 -19.65 3.47
CA ARG A 107 7.36 -20.35 3.90
C ARG A 107 6.50 -20.85 2.75
N CYS A 108 6.95 -20.65 1.52
CA CYS A 108 6.28 -21.19 0.34
C CYS A 108 6.51 -22.70 0.24
N GLN A 109 5.49 -23.43 -0.25
CA GLN A 109 5.62 -24.87 -0.50
C GLN A 109 6.65 -25.21 -1.59
N SER A 110 7.01 -24.25 -2.44
CA SER A 110 8.11 -24.40 -3.41
C SER A 110 9.49 -24.53 -2.76
N GLY A 111 9.63 -24.24 -1.47
CA GLY A 111 10.91 -24.29 -0.75
C GLY A 111 11.88 -23.15 -1.09
N LEU A 112 11.43 -22.16 -1.88
CA LEU A 112 12.25 -21.00 -2.23
C LEU A 112 12.50 -20.11 -1.01
N SER A 113 13.65 -19.45 -1.02
CA SER A 113 14.16 -18.55 0.00
C SER A 113 14.69 -17.25 -0.62
N CYS A 114 15.14 -16.32 0.23
CA CYS A 114 15.78 -15.08 -0.22
C CYS A 114 16.96 -15.35 -1.18
N ASP A 115 17.84 -16.30 -0.87
CA ASP A 115 19.00 -16.63 -1.70
C ASP A 115 18.61 -17.12 -3.11
N ASP A 116 17.45 -17.77 -3.22
CA ASP A 116 16.93 -18.23 -4.51
C ASP A 116 16.41 -17.04 -5.34
N ILE A 117 15.78 -16.05 -4.69
CA ILE A 117 15.35 -14.81 -5.33
C ILE A 117 16.56 -13.98 -5.78
N ASP A 118 17.59 -13.86 -4.95
CA ASP A 118 18.84 -13.18 -5.29
C ASP A 118 19.52 -13.84 -6.49
N ARG A 119 19.59 -15.17 -6.51
CA ARG A 119 20.13 -15.93 -7.63
C ARG A 119 19.32 -15.73 -8.91
N PHE A 120 17.99 -15.79 -8.84
CA PHE A 120 17.13 -15.52 -10.01
C PHE A 120 17.25 -14.07 -10.48
N ALA A 121 17.45 -13.13 -9.58
CA ALA A 121 17.70 -11.73 -9.91
C ALA A 121 19.02 -11.59 -10.69
N CYS A 122 20.10 -12.25 -10.24
CA CYS A 122 21.38 -12.29 -10.94
C CYS A 122 21.27 -12.94 -12.34
N ASP A 123 20.52 -14.03 -12.46
CA ASP A 123 20.30 -14.75 -13.72
C ASP A 123 19.39 -13.99 -14.72
N CYS A 124 18.67 -12.97 -14.25
CA CYS A 124 17.78 -12.19 -15.09
C CYS A 124 18.57 -11.31 -16.06
N ARG A 125 18.16 -11.27 -17.33
CA ARG A 125 18.78 -10.38 -18.35
C ARG A 125 18.76 -8.90 -17.96
N GLN A 126 17.78 -8.48 -17.15
CA GLN A 126 17.65 -7.10 -16.69
C GLN A 126 18.41 -6.82 -15.38
N SER A 127 19.20 -7.78 -14.88
CA SER A 127 19.98 -7.61 -13.63
C SER A 127 20.75 -6.28 -13.56
N PRO A 128 21.44 -5.77 -14.62
CA PRO A 128 22.19 -4.53 -14.48
C PRO A 128 21.33 -3.28 -14.27
N LYS A 129 20.00 -3.39 -14.42
CA LYS A 129 19.05 -2.28 -14.23
C LYS A 129 18.52 -2.17 -12.81
N PHE A 130 18.53 -3.27 -12.06
CA PHE A 130 17.95 -3.31 -10.72
C PHE A 130 18.83 -4.00 -9.67
N LEU A 131 20.03 -4.44 -10.04
CA LEU A 131 21.02 -4.99 -9.12
C LEU A 131 22.29 -4.16 -9.13
N VAL A 132 22.87 -4.02 -7.94
CA VAL A 132 24.21 -3.49 -7.72
C VAL A 132 24.97 -4.47 -6.84
N ASN A 133 26.17 -4.84 -7.29
CA ASN A 133 27.08 -5.70 -6.54
C ASN A 133 28.21 -4.85 -5.94
N GLY A 134 28.14 -4.62 -4.63
CA GLY A 134 29.21 -4.05 -3.82
C GLY A 134 29.80 -5.11 -2.88
N ASP A 135 30.08 -4.72 -1.63
CA ASP A 135 30.44 -5.67 -0.56
C ASP A 135 29.30 -6.64 -0.24
N GLU A 136 28.06 -6.19 -0.46
CA GLU A 136 26.83 -6.97 -0.36
C GLU A 136 25.98 -6.74 -1.61
N LEU A 137 25.21 -7.75 -2.02
CA LEU A 137 24.22 -7.62 -3.09
C LEU A 137 23.09 -6.70 -2.63
N ARG A 138 22.73 -5.72 -3.46
CA ARG A 138 21.61 -4.81 -3.22
C ARG A 138 20.77 -4.62 -4.46
N TYR A 139 19.51 -4.30 -4.22
CA TYR A 139 18.54 -3.95 -5.24
C TYR A 139 18.46 -2.43 -5.41
N ILE A 140 18.41 -1.96 -6.64
CA ILE A 140 18.30 -0.54 -6.97
C ILE A 140 17.06 -0.29 -7.81
N CYS A 141 16.35 0.80 -7.53
CA CYS A 141 15.26 1.23 -8.40
C CYS A 141 15.82 1.72 -9.74
N PRO A 142 15.36 1.20 -10.89
CA PRO A 142 15.84 1.63 -12.20
C PRO A 142 15.57 3.11 -12.52
N THR A 143 14.62 3.74 -11.83
CA THR A 143 14.13 5.08 -12.14
C THR A 143 14.63 6.14 -11.17
N CYS A 144 14.59 5.88 -9.85
CA CYS A 144 14.97 6.86 -8.83
C CYS A 144 16.28 6.53 -8.09
N GLU A 145 16.93 5.41 -8.43
CA GLU A 145 18.16 4.93 -7.80
C GLU A 145 18.08 4.61 -6.29
N GLY A 146 16.86 4.58 -5.72
CA GLY A 146 16.62 4.12 -4.36
C GLY A 146 17.16 2.70 -4.14
N THR A 147 17.85 2.47 -3.04
CA THR A 147 18.54 1.21 -2.75
C THR A 147 17.83 0.40 -1.66
N PHE A 148 17.71 -0.91 -1.86
CA PHE A 148 16.97 -1.84 -1.01
C PHE A 148 17.77 -3.11 -0.76
N LYS A 149 17.58 -3.70 0.43
CA LYS A 149 18.21 -4.98 0.78
C LYS A 149 17.52 -6.18 0.14
N PHE A 150 16.19 -6.12 -0.01
CA PHE A 150 15.36 -7.23 -0.50
C PHE A 150 14.59 -6.81 -1.75
N MET A 151 14.29 -7.76 -2.64
CA MET A 151 13.53 -7.50 -3.85
C MET A 151 12.09 -7.11 -3.50
N SER A 152 11.48 -7.74 -2.50
CA SER A 152 10.16 -7.32 -1.99
C SER A 152 10.12 -5.85 -1.57
N GLY A 153 11.19 -5.34 -0.97
CA GLY A 153 11.32 -3.94 -0.58
C GLY A 153 11.39 -2.99 -1.77
N LEU A 154 12.15 -3.35 -2.81
CA LEU A 154 12.19 -2.59 -4.06
C LEU A 154 10.82 -2.59 -4.76
N LEU A 155 10.15 -3.73 -4.83
CA LEU A 155 8.81 -3.82 -5.43
C LEU A 155 7.77 -3.01 -4.65
N GLN A 156 7.82 -3.04 -3.31
CA GLN A 156 6.93 -2.20 -2.48
C GLN A 156 7.17 -0.71 -2.73
N HIS A 157 8.42 -0.32 -2.96
CA HIS A 157 8.75 1.04 -3.35
C HIS A 157 8.20 1.41 -4.74
N ALA A 158 8.32 0.52 -5.73
CA ALA A 158 7.74 0.73 -7.07
C ALA A 158 6.20 0.76 -7.06
N GLU A 159 5.56 -0.01 -6.18
CA GLU A 159 4.11 0.05 -5.93
C GLU A 159 3.69 1.32 -5.17
N SER A 160 4.63 2.21 -4.83
CA SER A 160 4.36 3.47 -4.17
C SER A 160 4.28 4.64 -5.13
N GLU A 161 3.37 5.58 -4.86
CA GLU A 161 3.26 6.87 -5.59
C GLU A 161 4.48 7.79 -5.46
N ARG A 162 5.53 7.36 -4.75
CA ARG A 162 6.78 8.11 -4.58
C ARG A 162 7.83 7.74 -5.64
N CYS A 163 7.48 6.86 -6.58
CA CYS A 163 8.35 6.39 -7.65
C CYS A 163 7.57 6.21 -8.94
N ASP A 164 8.18 6.59 -10.06
CA ASP A 164 7.59 6.43 -11.39
C ASP A 164 7.90 5.05 -12.02
N GLU A 165 8.55 4.14 -11.28
CA GLU A 165 8.79 2.77 -11.75
C GLU A 165 7.48 1.97 -11.82
N ASN A 166 7.00 1.74 -13.04
CA ASN A 166 5.71 1.10 -13.28
C ASN A 166 5.84 -0.41 -13.51
N LEU A 167 5.30 -1.22 -12.59
CA LEU A 167 5.33 -2.70 -12.68
C LEU A 167 4.38 -3.28 -13.74
N ASP A 168 3.39 -2.52 -14.22
CA ASP A 168 2.47 -2.93 -15.28
C ASP A 168 3.06 -2.67 -16.68
N GLU A 169 4.11 -1.84 -16.78
CA GLU A 169 4.72 -1.55 -18.06
C GLU A 169 5.48 -2.78 -18.58
N ARG A 170 5.13 -3.20 -19.81
CA ARG A 170 5.67 -4.41 -20.43
C ARG A 170 7.20 -4.47 -20.42
N TYR A 171 7.87 -3.34 -20.57
CA TYR A 171 9.33 -3.28 -20.66
C TYR A 171 10.03 -2.78 -19.40
N SER A 172 9.30 -2.55 -18.30
CA SER A 172 9.93 -2.23 -17.01
C SER A 172 10.91 -3.37 -16.63
N PRO A 173 12.13 -3.03 -16.16
CA PRO A 173 13.08 -4.02 -15.69
C PRO A 173 12.50 -4.93 -14.60
N LEU A 174 11.73 -4.35 -13.66
CA LEU A 174 11.09 -5.09 -12.57
C LEU A 174 9.93 -5.95 -13.07
N ALA A 175 9.12 -5.45 -14.01
CA ALA A 175 8.06 -6.24 -14.65
C ALA A 175 8.63 -7.45 -15.42
N ILE A 176 9.76 -7.26 -16.11
CA ILE A 176 10.48 -8.35 -16.79
C ILE A 176 10.99 -9.38 -15.77
N PHE A 177 11.58 -8.92 -14.67
CA PHE A 177 12.03 -9.81 -13.59
C PHE A 177 10.88 -10.63 -13.00
N LEU A 178 9.75 -10.01 -12.67
CA LEU A 178 8.58 -10.70 -12.11
C LEU A 178 8.07 -11.82 -13.04
N ARG A 179 8.01 -11.58 -14.35
CA ARG A 179 7.64 -12.61 -15.33
C ARG A 179 8.67 -13.73 -15.41
N TYR A 180 9.96 -13.38 -15.37
CA TYR A 180 11.05 -14.35 -15.34
C TYR A 180 10.97 -15.23 -14.09
N LEU A 181 10.85 -14.62 -12.90
CA LEU A 181 10.69 -15.30 -11.62
C LEU A 181 9.53 -16.30 -11.68
N LYS A 182 8.34 -15.85 -12.08
CA LYS A 182 7.16 -16.72 -12.21
C LYS A 182 7.40 -17.91 -13.14
N SER A 183 8.04 -17.67 -14.29
CA SER A 183 8.42 -18.75 -15.22
C SER A 183 9.36 -19.78 -14.57
N ARG A 184 10.40 -19.33 -13.85
CA ARG A 184 11.34 -20.26 -13.19
C ARG A 184 10.66 -21.15 -12.16
N ILE A 185 9.74 -20.59 -11.37
CA ILE A 185 9.05 -21.34 -10.32
C ILE A 185 8.09 -22.37 -10.91
N THR A 186 7.29 -21.99 -11.91
CA THR A 186 6.35 -22.92 -12.58
C THR A 186 7.04 -24.11 -13.27
N HIS A 187 8.31 -23.96 -13.66
CA HIS A 187 9.08 -25.04 -14.29
C HIS A 187 9.86 -25.92 -13.29
N SER A 188 10.12 -25.44 -12.07
CA SER A 188 10.82 -26.20 -11.03
C SER A 188 10.00 -27.33 -10.40
N ASP A 189 8.65 -27.27 -10.46
CA ASP A 189 7.76 -28.31 -9.91
C ASP A 189 7.73 -29.63 -10.71
N LYS A 190 8.46 -29.73 -11.82
CA LYS A 190 8.56 -30.97 -12.62
C LYS A 190 9.70 -31.91 -12.23
N GLY A 191 10.49 -31.61 -11.21
CA GLY A 191 11.48 -32.58 -10.75
C GLY A 191 12.35 -32.13 -9.59
N TYR A 192 11.98 -32.52 -8.38
CA TYR A 192 12.77 -33.42 -7.53
C TYR A 192 11.96 -33.74 -6.26
N ARG A 193 11.28 -34.90 -6.25
CA ARG A 193 10.86 -35.50 -4.98
C ARG A 193 12.14 -36.07 -4.36
N HIS A 194 12.73 -35.38 -3.40
CA HIS A 194 13.60 -36.06 -2.44
C HIS A 194 12.70 -37.00 -1.63
N THR A 195 12.64 -38.25 -2.09
CA THR A 195 12.42 -39.38 -1.20
C THR A 195 13.67 -39.47 -0.34
N THR A 196 13.49 -39.38 0.97
CA THR A 196 14.51 -39.83 1.90
C THR A 196 13.85 -40.82 2.84
N GLN A 197 14.54 -41.95 2.95
CA GLN A 197 14.20 -43.19 3.65
C GLN A 197 13.88 -43.00 5.12
#